data_AF-A0A8J6VJS4-F1
#
_entry.id   AF-A0A8J6VJS4-F1
#
_cell.length_a   1.000
_cell.length_b   1.000
_cell.length_c   1.000
_cell.angle_alpha   90.00
_cell.angle_beta   90.00
_cell.angle_gamma   90.00
#
_symmetry.space_group_name_H-M   'P 1'
#
loop_
_entity.id
_entity.type
_entity.pdbx_description
1 polymer ?
#
loop_
_entity_poly.entity_id
_entity_poly.type
_entity_poly.pdbx_seq_one_letter_code
_entity_poly.pdbx_strand_id
1 'polypeptide(L)'
;MDLKQVAKDTAKTLISYLTYQAVKITVAQLSETNPPSAIWLSNFSSTGKIQDGEAYLLELIREKPDIALRILTVRQHLAEEVADFLPEMVRAGIQQSNVEYRRQHLERITQFNLPDPSSQPEPQTDAPGEPG
;
A
#
# COMPACT_ATOMS: atom_id res chain seq x y z
N MET A 1 -6.26 -22.05 7.00
CA MET A 1 -5.34 -21.01 6.50
C MET A 1 -3.93 -21.45 6.84
N ASP A 2 -3.05 -21.63 5.85
CA ASP A 2 -1.65 -21.96 6.11
C ASP A 2 -0.87 -20.67 6.39
N LEU A 3 -0.75 -20.31 7.68
CA LEU A 3 -0.03 -19.11 8.12
C LEU A 3 1.45 -19.14 7.70
N LYS A 4 2.05 -20.33 7.58
CA LYS A 4 3.43 -20.49 7.14
C LYS A 4 3.57 -20.14 5.66
N GLN A 5 2.61 -20.54 4.84
CA GLN A 5 2.60 -20.18 3.42
C GLN A 5 2.40 -18.67 3.24
N VAL A 6 1.45 -18.07 3.97
CA VAL A 6 1.22 -16.62 3.94
C VAL A 6 2.48 -15.84 4.35
N ALA A 7 3.19 -16.28 5.39
CA ALA A 7 4.44 -15.65 5.80
C ALA A 7 5.52 -15.71 4.70
N LYS A 8 5.66 -16.85 4.01
CA LYS A 8 6.60 -16.99 2.90
C LYS A 8 6.28 -16.07 1.72
N ASP A 9 5.00 -16.02 1.33
CA ASP A 9 4.57 -15.19 0.21
C ASP A 9 4.71 -13.69 0.53
N THR A 10 4.46 -13.33 1.80
CA THR A 10 4.68 -11.98 2.32
C THR A 10 6.18 -11.62 2.27
N ALA A 11 7.06 -12.53 2.70
CA ALA A 11 8.50 -12.32 2.62
C ALA A 11 8.98 -12.15 1.17
N LYS A 12 8.49 -12.98 0.23
CA LYS A 12 8.81 -12.82 -1.21
C LYS A 12 8.37 -11.45 -1.74
N THR A 13 7.17 -11.01 -1.37
CA THR A 13 6.65 -9.69 -1.75
C THR A 13 7.54 -8.56 -1.22
N LEU A 14 7.96 -8.67 0.05
CA LEU A 14 8.83 -7.68 0.68
C LEU A 14 10.22 -7.64 0.01
N ILE A 15 10.81 -8.80 -0.31
CA ILE A 15 12.11 -8.89 -1.01
C ILE A 15 12.03 -8.21 -2.39
N SER A 16 10.97 -8.48 -3.17
CA SER A 16 10.74 -7.79 -4.45
C SER A 16 10.61 -6.27 -4.26
N TYR A 17 9.87 -5.84 -3.25
CA TYR A 17 9.68 -4.41 -2.97
C TYR A 17 10.98 -3.72 -2.53
N LEU A 18 11.80 -4.35 -1.68
CA LEU A 18 13.11 -3.82 -1.31
C LEU A 18 14.07 -3.78 -2.50
N THR A 19 13.97 -4.74 -3.43
CA THR A 19 14.71 -4.71 -4.69
C THR A 19 14.31 -3.51 -5.55
N TYR A 20 13.00 -3.21 -5.66
CA TYR A 20 12.51 -2.00 -6.31
C TYR A 20 13.06 -0.72 -5.66
N GLN A 21 13.04 -0.63 -4.33
CA GLN A 21 13.59 0.53 -3.63
C GLN A 21 15.09 0.69 -3.87
N ALA A 22 15.84 -0.41 -3.86
CA ALA A 22 17.27 -0.39 -4.17
C ALA A 22 17.57 0.09 -5.61
N VAL A 23 16.73 -0.29 -6.59
CA VAL A 23 16.81 0.25 -7.96
C VAL A 23 16.62 1.76 -7.96
N LYS A 24 15.58 2.28 -7.29
CA LYS A 24 15.33 3.73 -7.22
C LYS A 24 16.50 4.50 -6.60
N ILE A 25 17.04 4.00 -5.50
CA ILE A 25 18.21 4.60 -4.84
C ILE A 25 19.42 4.58 -5.78
N THR A 26 19.65 3.46 -6.46
CA THR A 26 20.76 3.32 -7.41
C THR A 26 20.60 4.29 -8.59
N VAL A 27 19.39 4.46 -9.14
CA VAL A 27 19.10 5.46 -10.18
C VAL A 27 19.41 6.87 -9.68
N ALA A 28 18.98 7.23 -8.47
CA ALA A 28 19.27 8.54 -7.89
C ALA A 28 20.78 8.79 -7.76
N GLN A 29 21.52 7.84 -7.19
CA GLN A 29 22.98 7.95 -7.05
C GLN A 29 23.70 8.00 -8.42
N LEU A 30 23.24 7.22 -9.40
CA LEU A 30 23.76 7.28 -10.76
C LEU A 30 23.41 8.59 -11.46
N SER A 31 22.27 9.22 -11.15
CA SER A 31 21.92 10.49 -11.78
C SER A 31 22.90 11.62 -11.44
N GLU A 32 23.55 11.52 -10.28
CA GLU A 32 24.59 12.46 -9.83
C GLU A 32 25.99 12.08 -10.35
N THR A 33 26.30 10.78 -10.41
CA THR A 33 27.66 10.28 -10.68
C THR A 33 27.89 9.82 -12.13
N ASN A 34 26.84 9.35 -12.80
CA ASN A 34 26.87 8.79 -14.16
C ASN A 34 25.46 8.87 -14.82
N PRO A 35 25.04 10.07 -15.27
CA PRO A 35 23.69 10.30 -15.79
C PRO A 35 23.26 9.35 -16.93
N PRO A 36 24.13 8.98 -17.90
CA PRO A 36 23.76 8.02 -18.94
C PRO A 36 23.33 6.65 -18.39
N SER A 37 24.03 6.15 -17.37
CA SER A 37 23.69 4.87 -16.74
C SER A 37 22.39 4.95 -15.94
N ALA A 38 22.09 6.10 -15.32
CA ALA A 38 20.82 6.34 -14.65
C ALA A 38 19.63 6.29 -15.63
N ILE A 39 19.77 6.95 -16.78
CA ILE A 39 18.74 6.94 -17.84
C ILE A 39 18.53 5.52 -18.35
N TRP A 40 19.62 4.79 -18.63
CA TRP A 40 19.55 3.41 -19.08
C TRP A 40 18.84 2.51 -18.07
N LEU A 41 19.21 2.59 -16.79
CA LEU A 41 18.61 1.78 -15.72
C LEU A 41 17.12 2.11 -15.53
N SER A 42 16.76 3.39 -15.62
CA SER A 42 15.37 3.84 -15.57
C SER A 42 14.55 3.24 -16.72
N ASN A 43 15.08 3.30 -17.94
CA ASN A 43 14.40 2.76 -19.13
C ASN A 43 14.27 1.23 -19.06
N PHE A 44 15.33 0.52 -18.65
CA PHE A 44 15.30 -0.93 -18.43
C PHE A 44 14.19 -1.31 -17.43
N SER A 45 14.05 -0.52 -16.37
CA SER A 45 13.11 -0.73 -15.26
C SER A 45 11.67 -0.30 -15.55
N SER A 46 11.43 0.52 -16.58
CA SER A 46 10.12 1.09 -16.92
C SER A 46 9.14 0.06 -17.53
N THR A 47 9.61 -1.14 -17.85
CA THR A 47 8.85 -2.17 -18.59
C THR A 47 7.95 -3.06 -17.72
N GLY A 48 7.70 -2.69 -16.45
CA GLY A 48 6.86 -3.49 -15.54
C GLY A 48 7.53 -4.75 -14.99
N LYS A 49 8.82 -4.97 -15.28
CA LYS A 49 9.59 -6.16 -14.90
C LYS A 49 9.86 -6.34 -13.41
N ILE A 50 9.59 -5.32 -12.58
CA ILE A 50 9.98 -5.32 -11.16
C ILE A 50 8.97 -6.07 -10.25
N GLN A 51 7.90 -6.65 -10.80
CA GLN A 51 6.96 -7.45 -10.00
C GLN A 51 7.65 -8.66 -9.33
N ASP A 52 8.58 -9.32 -10.03
CA ASP A 52 9.46 -10.33 -9.46
C ASP A 52 10.90 -9.80 -9.43
N GLY A 53 11.35 -9.40 -8.23
CA GLY A 53 12.67 -8.79 -8.06
C GLY A 53 13.83 -9.73 -8.40
N GLU A 54 13.66 -11.04 -8.24
CA GLU A 54 14.71 -12.02 -8.56
C GLU A 54 14.81 -12.21 -10.08
N ALA A 55 13.68 -12.34 -10.78
CA ALA A 55 13.66 -12.41 -12.24
C ALA A 55 14.27 -11.14 -12.87
N TYR A 56 13.91 -9.97 -12.34
CA TYR A 56 14.46 -8.69 -12.75
C TYR A 56 16.00 -8.65 -12.62
N LEU A 57 16.55 -9.08 -11.49
CA LEU A 57 18.00 -9.08 -11.27
C LEU A 57 18.73 -10.07 -12.18
N LEU A 58 18.13 -11.24 -12.45
CA LEU A 58 18.68 -12.22 -13.39
C LEU A 58 18.75 -11.71 -14.82
N GLU A 59 17.81 -10.86 -15.24
CA GLU A 59 17.90 -10.17 -16.53
C GLU A 59 18.93 -9.04 -16.49
N LEU A 60 18.91 -8.23 -15.43
CA LEU A 60 19.80 -7.08 -15.29
C LEU A 60 21.27 -7.49 -15.27
N ILE A 61 21.62 -8.59 -14.58
CA ILE A 61 23.01 -9.04 -14.48
C ILE A 61 23.60 -9.49 -15.83
N ARG A 62 22.75 -9.90 -16.78
CA ARG A 62 23.16 -10.27 -18.15
C ARG A 62 23.48 -9.04 -19.00
N GLU A 63 22.78 -7.92 -18.76
CA GLU A 63 22.91 -6.68 -19.51
C GLU A 63 23.96 -5.73 -18.91
N LYS A 64 23.93 -5.56 -17.58
CA LYS A 64 24.76 -4.63 -16.79
C LYS A 64 25.12 -5.23 -15.42
N PRO A 65 26.11 -6.13 -15.36
CA PRO A 65 26.46 -6.85 -14.14
C PRO A 65 26.93 -5.92 -13.01
N ASP A 66 27.65 -4.85 -13.33
CA ASP A 66 28.12 -3.85 -12.38
C ASP A 66 26.96 -3.15 -11.64
N ILE A 67 25.93 -2.75 -12.38
CA ILE A 67 24.72 -2.12 -11.82
C ILE A 67 23.93 -3.14 -10.98
N ALA A 68 23.79 -4.38 -11.47
CA ALA A 68 23.11 -5.45 -10.74
C ALA A 68 23.78 -5.72 -9.38
N LEU A 69 25.10 -5.85 -9.34
CA LEU A 69 25.86 -6.06 -8.10
C LEU A 69 25.68 -4.91 -7.11
N ARG A 70 25.64 -3.66 -7.59
CA ARG A 70 25.36 -2.50 -6.74
C ARG A 70 23.96 -2.59 -6.11
N ILE A 71 22.94 -2.98 -6.88
CA ILE A 71 21.58 -3.16 -6.37
C ILE A 71 21.52 -4.29 -5.35
N LEU A 72 22.25 -5.40 -5.55
CA LEU A 72 22.34 -6.48 -4.57
C LEU A 72 22.86 -6.00 -3.21
N THR A 73 23.91 -5.16 -3.21
CA THR A 73 24.43 -4.57 -1.98
C THR A 73 23.43 -3.62 -1.33
N VAL A 74 22.82 -2.73 -2.13
CA VAL A 74 21.87 -1.75 -1.60
C VAL A 74 20.63 -2.43 -1.03
N ARG A 75 20.06 -3.44 -1.69
CA ARG A 75 18.87 -4.13 -1.18
C ARG A 75 19.15 -4.92 0.10
N GLN A 76 20.35 -5.48 0.23
CA GLN A 76 20.76 -6.15 1.47
C GLN A 76 20.84 -5.14 2.62
N HIS A 77 21.53 -4.02 2.41
CA HIS A 77 21.62 -2.96 3.40
C HIS A 77 20.25 -2.43 3.81
N LEU A 78 19.35 -2.19 2.84
CA LEU A 78 17.97 -1.80 3.15
C LEU A 78 17.27 -2.83 4.04
N ALA A 79 17.41 -4.12 3.75
CA ALA A 79 16.78 -5.16 4.56
C ALA A 79 17.32 -5.17 6.00
N GLU A 80 18.63 -5.04 6.17
CA GLU A 80 19.29 -4.96 7.48
C GLU A 80 18.80 -3.74 8.29
N GLU A 81 18.65 -2.59 7.65
CA GLU A 81 18.27 -1.35 8.34
C GLU A 81 16.76 -1.24 8.64
N VAL A 82 15.89 -1.87 7.84
CA VAL A 82 14.43 -1.65 7.98
C VAL A 82 13.68 -2.84 8.59
N ALA A 83 14.19 -4.07 8.48
CA ALA A 83 13.42 -5.26 8.77
C ALA A 83 12.94 -5.34 10.23
N ASP A 84 13.75 -4.89 11.18
CA ASP A 84 13.43 -4.96 12.62
C ASP A 84 12.25 -4.06 13.01
N PHE A 85 11.98 -3.02 12.23
CA PHE A 85 10.88 -2.07 12.48
C PHE A 85 9.55 -2.52 11.88
N LEU A 86 9.58 -3.35 10.84
CA LEU A 86 8.39 -3.73 10.07
C LEU A 86 7.31 -4.45 10.89
N PRO A 87 7.63 -5.40 11.81
CA PRO A 87 6.59 -6.11 12.57
C PRO A 87 5.71 -5.17 13.39
N GLU A 88 6.31 -4.16 14.02
CA GLU A 88 5.55 -3.20 14.81
C GLU A 88 4.78 -2.23 13.93
N MET A 89 5.42 -1.68 12.89
CA MET A 89 4.77 -0.78 11.94
C MET A 89 3.55 -1.41 11.27
N VAL A 90 3.63 -2.69 10.88
CA VAL A 90 2.51 -3.41 10.26
C VAL A 90 1.37 -3.62 11.25
N ARG A 91 1.66 -4.05 12.48
CA ARG A 91 0.62 -4.29 13.50
C ARG A 91 -0.08 -3.00 13.90
N ALA A 92 0.69 -1.98 14.28
CA ALA A 92 0.16 -0.69 14.69
C ALA A 92 -0.60 0.00 13.53
N GLY A 93 -0.06 -0.03 12.31
CA GLY A 93 -0.70 0.54 11.14
C GLY A 93 -2.05 -0.10 10.80
N ILE A 94 -2.13 -1.42 10.82
CA ILE A 94 -3.41 -2.14 10.60
C ILE A 94 -4.40 -1.83 11.72
N GLN A 95 -3.96 -1.80 12.98
CA GLN A 95 -4.85 -1.46 14.10
C GLN A 95 -5.42 -0.05 13.96
N GLN A 96 -4.56 0.94 13.71
CA GLN A 96 -4.97 2.32 13.54
C GLN A 96 -5.93 2.48 12.35
N SER A 97 -5.60 1.89 11.20
CA SER A 97 -6.44 1.94 10.01
C SER A 97 -7.80 1.29 10.23
N ASN A 98 -7.86 0.15 10.94
CA ASN A 98 -9.11 -0.53 11.26
C ASN A 98 -10.01 0.30 12.20
N VAL A 99 -9.43 0.98 13.21
CA VAL A 99 -10.18 1.88 14.09
C VAL A 99 -10.78 3.01 13.29
N GLU A 100 -9.99 3.61 12.39
CA GLU A 100 -10.43 4.73 11.57
C GLU A 100 -11.55 4.34 10.60
N TYR A 101 -11.44 3.19 9.91
CA TYR A 101 -12.52 2.71 9.05
C TYR A 101 -13.80 2.42 9.83
N ARG A 102 -13.70 1.86 11.04
CA ARG A 102 -14.88 1.61 11.90
C ARG A 102 -15.53 2.93 12.34
N ARG A 103 -14.73 3.95 12.70
CA ARG A 103 -15.22 5.29 13.03
C ARG A 103 -15.98 5.90 11.86
N GLN A 104 -15.39 5.92 10.67
CA GLN A 104 -16.03 6.46 9.46
C GLN A 104 -17.32 5.72 9.08
N HIS A 105 -17.33 4.39 9.26
CA HIS A 105 -18.52 3.59 9.01
C HIS A 105 -19.66 3.93 9.98
N LEU A 106 -19.36 4.09 11.27
CA LEU A 106 -20.33 4.50 12.27
C LEU A 106 -20.90 5.90 11.97
N GLU A 107 -20.05 6.86 11.61
CA GLU A 107 -20.49 8.21 11.23
C GLU A 107 -21.45 8.21 10.04
N ARG A 108 -21.16 7.37 9.04
CA ARG A 108 -22.06 7.21 7.89
C ARG A 108 -23.42 6.67 8.35
N ILE A 109 -23.45 5.63 9.18
CA ILE A 109 -24.70 5.04 9.66
C ILE A 109 -25.50 6.02 10.52
N THR A 110 -24.85 6.77 11.42
CA THR A 110 -25.55 7.73 12.28
C THR A 110 -26.11 8.92 11.50
N GLN A 111 -25.44 9.35 10.43
CA GLN A 111 -25.99 10.34 9.51
C GLN A 111 -27.24 9.86 8.76
N PHE A 112 -27.32 8.57 8.40
CA PHE A 112 -28.52 7.98 7.78
C PHE A 112 -29.68 7.77 8.75
N ASN A 113 -29.42 7.69 10.06
CA ASN A 113 -30.42 7.42 11.10
C ASN A 113 -30.95 8.67 11.81
N LEU A 114 -30.58 9.88 11.39
CA LEU A 114 -31.22 11.09 11.86
C LEU A 114 -32.66 11.14 11.30
N PRO A 115 -33.72 11.10 12.13
CA PRO A 115 -35.07 11.34 11.67
C PRO A 115 -35.12 12.76 11.11
N ASP A 116 -35.69 12.93 9.92
CA ASP A 116 -36.02 14.24 9.40
C ASP A 116 -37.04 14.90 10.37
N PRO A 117 -36.70 16.03 11.03
CA PRO A 117 -37.63 16.68 11.96
C PRO A 117 -38.91 17.19 11.29
N SER A 118 -39.04 17.08 9.96
CA SER A 118 -40.19 17.55 9.19
C SER A 118 -41.27 16.49 8.90
N SER A 119 -41.15 15.25 9.38
CA SER A 119 -42.20 14.22 9.21
C SER A 119 -43.11 14.09 10.44
N GLN A 120 -43.88 15.14 10.77
CA GLN A 120 -45.06 14.99 11.64
C GLN A 120 -46.29 14.73 10.75
N PRO A 121 -47.06 13.63 10.95
CA PRO A 121 -48.36 13.48 10.31
C PRO A 121 -49.32 14.52 10.87
N GLU A 122 -49.87 15.39 10.02
CA GLU A 122 -50.98 16.28 10.39
C GLU A 122 -52.17 15.45 10.89
N PRO A 123 -52.74 15.73 12.08
CA PRO A 123 -53.97 15.09 12.51
C PRO A 123 -55.12 15.51 11.61
N GLN A 124 -55.74 14.55 10.92
CA GLN A 124 -57.03 14.74 10.25
C GLN A 124 -58.09 15.03 11.32
N THR A 125 -58.51 16.29 11.42
CA THR A 125 -59.64 16.71 12.25
C THR A 125 -60.93 16.19 11.62
N ASP A 126 -61.42 15.07 12.11
CA ASP A 126 -62.75 14.55 11.80
C ASP A 126 -63.79 15.43 12.52
N ALA A 127 -64.64 16.11 11.76
CA ALA A 127 -65.67 17.00 12.29
C ALA A 127 -66.87 16.16 12.79
N PRO A 128 -67.32 16.28 14.05
CA PRO A 128 -68.49 15.55 14.51
C PRO A 128 -69.78 16.23 14.03
N GLY A 129 -70.59 15.47 13.29
CA GLY A 129 -72.00 15.77 13.10
C GLY A 129 -72.79 15.62 14.40
N GLU A 130 -73.76 16.53 14.54
CA GLU A 130 -74.93 16.61 15.44
C GLU A 130 -75.59 15.27 15.83
N PRO A 131 -76.34 15.18 16.96
CA PRO A 131 -77.73 15.69 16.96
C PRO A 131 -78.37 16.15 18.29
N GLY A 132 -79.37 17.03 18.15
CA GLY A 132 -80.79 16.84 18.55
C GLY A 132 -81.15 16.57 20.00
#